data_AF-A0A939IG94-F1
#
_entry.id   AF-A0A939IG94-F1
#
_cell.length_a   1.000
_cell.length_b   1.000
_cell.length_c   1.000
_cell.angle_alpha   90.00
_cell.angle_beta   90.00
_cell.angle_gamma   90.00
#
_symmetry.space_group_name_H-M   'P 1'
#
loop_
_entity.id
_entity.type
_entity.pdbx_description
1 polymer ?
#
loop_
_entity_poly.entity_id
_entity_poly.type
_entity_poly.pdbx_seq_one_letter_code
_entity_poly.pdbx_strand_id
1 'polypeptide(L)'
;MPTKALNRGMRLSFMIVTLFITSTVNAAVDAQEAPTIFGDVTISPQFSPDPLTVRGMSGGSISGSQVGGRSETATGPCTGFVDETPDHTLVLTSKFDYLKLQVQSPEDTTMIIKGPGGTWCNDDFDGKNAGIIGEWLPGSYQIWVGSYEKGKYLPYTLKITEVK
;
A
#
# COMPACT_ATOMS: atom_id res chain seq x y z
N MET A 1 2.65 -8.79 96.94
CA MET A 1 2.82 -9.87 95.95
C MET A 1 1.69 -10.89 96.15
N PRO A 2 1.01 -11.45 95.13
CA PRO A 2 0.79 -11.03 93.74
C PRO A 2 -0.73 -10.98 93.34
N THR A 3 -1.01 -10.32 92.21
CA THR A 3 -1.99 -10.61 91.12
C THR A 3 -3.38 -11.23 91.37
N LYS A 4 -4.41 -10.65 90.74
CA LYS A 4 -4.92 -11.11 89.43
C LYS A 4 -5.99 -10.17 88.84
N ALA A 5 -5.83 -9.93 87.54
CA ALA A 5 -6.67 -9.11 86.68
C ALA A 5 -8.06 -9.72 86.44
N LEU A 6 -9.05 -8.86 86.16
CA LEU A 6 -10.31 -9.25 85.52
C LEU A 6 -10.42 -8.48 84.20
N ASN A 7 -10.37 -9.21 83.10
CA ASN A 7 -10.48 -8.69 81.73
C ASN A 7 -11.96 -8.71 81.31
N ARG A 8 -12.53 -7.56 80.94
CA ARG A 8 -13.90 -7.46 80.40
C ARG A 8 -13.83 -6.85 79.01
N GLY A 9 -14.00 -7.71 78.00
CA GLY A 9 -13.90 -7.33 76.59
C GLY A 9 -15.03 -6.40 76.16
N MET A 10 -14.64 -5.32 75.47
CA MET A 10 -15.56 -4.43 74.75
C MET A 10 -15.27 -4.59 73.26
N ARG A 11 -16.24 -5.10 72.51
CA ARG A 11 -16.14 -5.29 71.05
C ARG A 11 -16.30 -3.92 70.38
N LEU A 12 -15.26 -3.43 69.71
CA LEU A 12 -15.32 -2.23 68.87
C LEU A 12 -15.36 -2.68 67.40
N SER A 13 -16.46 -2.37 66.72
CA SER A 13 -16.69 -2.73 65.31
C SER A 13 -16.02 -1.68 64.41
N PHE A 14 -15.00 -2.08 63.65
CA PHE A 14 -14.37 -1.24 62.62
C PHE A 14 -15.10 -1.41 61.29
N MET A 15 -15.90 -0.42 60.88
CA MET A 15 -16.41 -0.32 59.51
C MET A 15 -15.33 0.33 58.64
N ILE A 16 -14.70 -0.47 57.77
CA ILE A 16 -13.78 0.01 56.73
C ILE A 16 -14.63 0.34 55.50
N VAL A 17 -14.69 1.62 55.13
CA VAL A 17 -15.32 2.08 53.88
C VAL A 17 -14.24 2.09 52.80
N THR A 18 -14.27 1.12 51.90
CA THR A 18 -13.33 1.00 50.77
C THR A 18 -13.89 1.75 49.56
N LEU A 19 -13.26 2.85 49.16
CA LEU A 19 -13.61 3.61 47.96
C LEU A 19 -12.90 3.02 46.74
N PHE A 20 -13.65 2.36 45.86
CA PHE A 20 -13.13 1.83 44.60
C PHE A 20 -13.14 2.92 43.52
N ILE A 21 -11.96 3.37 43.08
CA ILE A 21 -11.81 4.25 41.92
C ILE A 21 -11.62 3.34 40.69
N THR A 22 -12.62 3.24 39.82
CA THR A 22 -12.52 2.51 38.56
C THR A 22 -11.97 3.45 37.48
N SER A 23 -10.72 3.25 37.06
CA SER A 23 -10.15 3.96 35.92
C SER A 23 -10.54 3.25 34.62
N THR A 24 -11.33 3.92 33.77
CA THR A 24 -11.63 3.44 32.41
C THR A 24 -10.54 3.88 31.45
N VAL A 25 -9.73 2.95 30.97
CA VAL A 25 -8.80 3.18 29.85
C VAL A 25 -9.58 3.08 28.54
N ASN A 26 -9.81 4.20 27.87
CA ASN A 26 -10.28 4.19 26.48
C ASN A 26 -9.07 3.99 25.56
N ALA A 27 -8.93 2.79 24.99
CA ALA A 27 -8.04 2.58 23.85
C ALA A 27 -8.78 3.07 22.59
N ALA A 28 -8.32 4.17 22.00
CA ALA A 28 -8.72 4.54 20.65
C ALA A 28 -8.11 3.52 19.69
N VAL A 29 -8.96 2.77 18.99
CA VAL A 29 -8.52 1.87 17.91
C VAL A 29 -8.42 2.74 16.65
N ASP A 30 -7.20 2.97 16.18
CA ASP A 30 -6.96 3.64 14.91
C ASP A 30 -7.29 2.66 13.79
N ALA A 31 -8.41 2.88 13.09
CA ALA A 31 -8.84 2.04 11.99
C ALA A 31 -8.09 2.48 10.73
N GLN A 32 -6.99 1.80 10.41
CA GLN A 32 -6.25 2.06 9.17
C GLN A 32 -7.12 1.68 7.96
N GLU A 33 -7.43 2.66 7.09
CA GLU A 33 -8.15 2.41 5.84
C GLU A 33 -7.38 1.36 5.01
N ALA A 34 -8.11 0.34 4.56
CA ALA A 34 -7.53 -0.68 3.71
C ALA A 34 -7.19 -0.06 2.34
N PRO A 35 -5.99 -0.35 1.77
CA PRO A 35 -5.65 0.09 0.42
C PRO A 35 -6.70 -0.34 -0.60
N THR A 36 -7.01 0.53 -1.56
CA THR A 36 -7.90 0.19 -2.67
C THR A 36 -7.30 -0.96 -3.48
N ILE A 37 -8.13 -1.98 -3.76
CA ILE A 37 -7.69 -3.26 -4.37
C ILE A 37 -7.76 -3.21 -5.90
N PHE A 38 -8.55 -2.31 -6.47
CA PHE A 38 -8.55 -1.90 -7.89
C PHE A 38 -9.26 -0.55 -7.92
N GLY A 39 -8.79 0.42 -8.70
CA GLY A 39 -9.47 1.71 -8.79
C GLY A 39 -8.60 2.85 -9.28
N ASP A 40 -9.29 3.93 -9.66
CA ASP A 40 -8.67 5.17 -10.10
C ASP A 40 -8.03 5.88 -8.91
N VAL A 41 -6.75 6.18 -9.03
CA VAL A 41 -6.00 6.99 -8.07
C VAL A 41 -5.89 8.39 -8.62
N THR A 42 -6.28 9.41 -7.86
CA THR A 42 -6.09 10.81 -8.24
C THR A 42 -5.14 11.49 -7.26
N ILE A 43 -4.02 12.02 -7.74
CA ILE A 43 -3.02 12.70 -6.90
C ILE A 43 -2.53 14.01 -7.51
N SER A 44 -2.08 14.90 -6.62
CA SER A 44 -1.30 16.12 -6.91
C SER A 44 0.01 16.05 -6.11
N PRO A 45 1.01 16.89 -6.41
CA PRO A 45 2.20 17.00 -5.56
C PRO A 45 1.85 17.21 -4.09
N GLN A 46 2.69 16.72 -3.19
CA GLN A 46 2.47 16.73 -1.73
C GLN A 46 1.25 15.89 -1.30
N PHE A 47 0.91 14.85 -2.05
CA PHE A 47 -0.13 13.91 -1.65
C PHE A 47 0.25 13.19 -0.36
N SER A 48 -0.76 12.79 0.41
CA SER A 48 -0.60 12.01 1.64
C SER A 48 -1.67 10.92 1.68
N PRO A 49 -1.33 9.68 2.10
CA PRO A 49 0.01 9.24 2.51
C PRO A 49 1.00 9.10 1.34
N ASP A 50 2.30 9.25 1.62
CA ASP A 50 3.41 8.91 0.72
C ASP A 50 4.36 7.91 1.43
N PRO A 51 4.57 6.68 0.91
CA PRO A 51 4.02 6.16 -0.34
C PRO A 51 2.51 5.91 -0.27
N LEU A 52 1.81 6.29 -1.33
CA LEU A 52 0.47 5.81 -1.59
C LEU A 52 0.59 4.38 -2.10
N THR A 53 -0.24 3.47 -1.59
CA THR A 53 -0.21 2.07 -1.98
C THR A 53 -1.56 1.62 -2.49
N VAL A 54 -1.56 0.91 -3.61
CA VAL A 54 -2.71 0.15 -4.12
C VAL A 54 -2.29 -1.29 -4.34
N ARG A 55 -3.25 -2.21 -4.36
CA ARG A 55 -2.99 -3.64 -4.53
C ARG A 55 -3.59 -4.12 -5.84
N GLY A 56 -3.18 -5.29 -6.31
CA GLY A 56 -3.77 -5.90 -7.49
C GLY A 56 -3.29 -7.34 -7.69
N MET A 57 -3.67 -7.91 -8.82
CA MET A 57 -3.23 -9.24 -9.27
C MET A 57 -2.56 -9.08 -10.62
N SER A 58 -1.29 -9.47 -10.72
CA SER A 58 -0.54 -9.36 -11.97
C SER A 58 -0.93 -10.48 -12.92
N GLY A 59 -0.53 -10.33 -14.18
CA GLY A 59 -0.60 -11.39 -15.16
C GLY A 59 -1.73 -11.20 -16.16
N GLY A 60 -2.02 -12.27 -16.88
CA GLY A 60 -3.03 -12.29 -17.93
C GLY A 60 -2.57 -13.12 -19.12
N SER A 61 -3.25 -12.96 -20.24
CA SER A 61 -3.02 -13.78 -21.44
C SER A 61 -2.49 -12.99 -22.64
N ILE A 62 -2.53 -11.67 -22.58
CA ILE A 62 -2.12 -10.77 -23.67
C ILE A 62 -0.64 -10.45 -23.54
N SER A 63 0.10 -10.56 -24.65
CA SER A 63 1.51 -10.20 -24.67
C SER A 63 1.71 -8.72 -24.33
N GLY A 64 2.65 -8.41 -23.45
CA GLY A 64 2.97 -7.04 -23.07
C GLY A 64 3.33 -6.17 -24.29
N SER A 65 4.01 -6.73 -25.28
CA SER A 65 4.38 -6.01 -26.51
C SER A 65 3.18 -5.65 -27.38
N GLN A 66 2.11 -6.44 -27.32
CA GLN A 66 0.85 -6.14 -28.00
C GLN A 66 0.15 -4.96 -27.31
N VAL A 67 0.09 -4.96 -25.98
CA VAL A 67 -0.46 -3.82 -25.23
C VAL A 67 0.41 -2.58 -25.43
N GLY A 68 1.72 -2.67 -25.26
CA GLY A 68 2.65 -1.55 -25.46
C GLY A 68 2.74 -1.04 -26.92
N GLY A 69 2.26 -1.83 -27.89
CA GLY A 69 2.35 -1.54 -29.32
C GLY A 69 3.78 -1.53 -29.87
N ARG A 70 4.73 -2.10 -29.12
CA ARG A 70 6.16 -2.18 -29.43
C ARG A 70 6.84 -3.20 -28.52
N SER A 71 8.01 -3.69 -28.90
CA SER A 71 8.79 -4.62 -28.09
C SER A 71 9.54 -3.93 -26.94
N GLU A 72 9.88 -2.65 -27.09
CA GLU A 72 10.72 -1.92 -26.13
C GLU A 72 10.43 -0.42 -26.15
N THR A 73 10.69 0.22 -25.01
CA THR A 73 10.62 1.66 -24.77
C THR A 73 11.95 2.14 -24.19
N ALA A 74 12.13 3.45 -24.07
CA ALA A 74 13.33 4.00 -23.43
C ALA A 74 13.52 3.57 -21.96
N THR A 75 12.44 3.12 -21.30
CA THR A 75 12.47 2.64 -19.90
C THR A 75 12.64 1.12 -19.77
N GLY A 76 12.66 0.39 -20.90
CA GLY A 76 12.81 -1.06 -20.90
C GLY A 76 11.83 -1.81 -21.81
N PRO A 77 11.89 -3.15 -21.78
CA PRO A 77 11.13 -4.02 -22.67
C PRO A 77 9.65 -4.07 -22.29
N CYS A 78 8.78 -4.15 -23.29
CA CYS A 78 7.35 -4.45 -23.11
C CYS A 78 7.14 -5.96 -23.15
N THR A 79 7.63 -6.65 -22.12
CA THR A 79 7.60 -8.12 -22.01
C THR A 79 6.50 -8.59 -21.06
N GLY A 80 6.41 -9.91 -20.89
CA GLY A 80 5.46 -10.56 -20.01
C GLY A 80 4.05 -10.59 -20.56
N PHE A 81 3.10 -10.86 -19.66
CA PHE A 81 1.71 -11.07 -19.97
C PHE A 81 0.82 -10.28 -19.02
N VAL A 82 -0.14 -9.58 -19.60
CA VAL A 82 -1.07 -8.67 -18.92
C VAL A 82 -2.51 -9.03 -19.31
N ASP A 83 -3.47 -8.52 -18.55
CA ASP A 83 -4.88 -8.55 -18.92
C ASP A 83 -5.21 -7.57 -20.05
N GLU A 84 -6.38 -7.75 -20.67
CA GLU A 84 -6.84 -6.90 -21.76
C GLU A 84 -7.08 -5.45 -21.29
N THR A 85 -7.61 -5.28 -20.09
CA THR A 85 -7.86 -3.99 -19.45
C THR A 85 -6.73 -3.61 -18.50
N PRO A 86 -6.45 -2.32 -18.28
CA PRO A 86 -5.48 -1.89 -17.28
C PRO A 86 -5.95 -2.22 -15.86
N ASP A 87 -5.00 -2.50 -14.97
CA ASP A 87 -5.27 -2.79 -13.55
C ASP A 87 -5.58 -1.53 -12.76
N HIS A 88 -4.96 -0.41 -13.16
CA HIS A 88 -5.11 0.88 -12.50
C HIS A 88 -5.21 2.03 -13.50
N THR A 89 -5.98 3.06 -13.13
CA THR A 89 -5.88 4.39 -13.72
C THR A 89 -5.27 5.33 -12.69
N LEU A 90 -4.24 6.07 -13.08
CA LEU A 90 -3.63 7.13 -12.27
C LEU A 90 -3.90 8.48 -12.93
N VAL A 91 -4.63 9.34 -12.24
CA VAL A 91 -4.92 10.71 -12.66
C VAL A 91 -4.02 11.67 -11.90
N LEU A 92 -3.15 12.36 -12.64
CA LEU A 92 -2.28 13.40 -12.13
C LEU A 92 -2.93 14.76 -12.41
N THR A 93 -3.28 15.51 -11.37
CA THR A 93 -3.93 16.82 -11.53
C THR A 93 -2.92 17.95 -11.78
N SER A 94 -1.62 17.68 -11.61
CA SER A 94 -0.52 18.63 -11.79
C SER A 94 0.77 17.88 -12.17
N LYS A 95 1.77 18.62 -12.66
CA LYS A 95 3.07 18.04 -13.05
C LYS A 95 3.80 17.52 -11.81
N PHE A 96 4.47 16.37 -11.94
CA PHE A 96 5.47 15.89 -11.00
C PHE A 96 6.86 15.98 -11.62
N ASP A 97 7.81 16.64 -10.95
CA ASP A 97 9.23 16.64 -11.37
C ASP A 97 9.94 15.35 -10.96
N TYR A 98 9.32 14.56 -10.08
CA TYR A 98 9.70 13.20 -9.78
C TYR A 98 8.48 12.44 -9.28
N LEU A 99 8.21 11.29 -9.87
CA LEU A 99 7.28 10.30 -9.34
C LEU A 99 7.82 8.91 -9.66
N LYS A 100 7.71 8.01 -8.68
CA LYS A 100 8.12 6.62 -8.76
C LYS A 100 6.92 5.72 -8.56
N LEU A 101 6.67 4.86 -9.54
CA LEU A 101 5.73 3.75 -9.49
C LEU A 101 6.54 2.47 -9.40
N GLN A 102 6.38 1.70 -8.33
CA GLN A 102 7.16 0.49 -8.10
C GLN A 102 6.25 -0.65 -7.65
N VAL A 103 6.38 -1.80 -8.29
CA VAL A 103 5.67 -3.02 -7.92
C VAL A 103 6.44 -3.76 -6.83
N GLN A 104 5.70 -4.38 -5.91
CA GLN A 104 6.21 -5.36 -4.97
C GLN A 104 5.34 -6.62 -5.07
N SER A 105 5.95 -7.68 -5.57
CA SER A 105 5.35 -9.01 -5.72
C SER A 105 6.34 -10.05 -5.18
N PRO A 106 5.86 -11.22 -4.71
CA PRO A 106 6.74 -12.34 -4.35
C PRO A 106 7.59 -12.84 -5.53
N GLU A 107 7.25 -12.47 -6.76
CA GLU A 107 7.71 -13.15 -7.96
C GLU A 107 7.66 -12.19 -9.17
N ASP A 108 8.30 -12.57 -10.29
CA ASP A 108 8.66 -11.67 -11.40
C ASP A 108 7.46 -10.94 -12.05
N THR A 109 7.52 -9.60 -12.09
CA THR A 109 6.45 -8.74 -12.62
C THR A 109 6.93 -7.80 -13.70
N THR A 110 6.05 -7.51 -14.66
CA THR A 110 6.29 -6.53 -15.72
C THR A 110 5.36 -5.34 -15.56
N MET A 111 5.67 -4.20 -16.16
CA MET A 111 4.83 -3.01 -16.13
C MET A 111 4.74 -2.35 -17.50
N ILE A 112 3.53 -1.93 -17.86
CA ILE A 112 3.26 -1.09 -19.03
C ILE A 112 2.42 0.09 -18.57
N ILE A 113 2.82 1.29 -18.96
CA ILE A 113 2.08 2.52 -18.67
C ILE A 113 1.83 3.28 -19.97
N LYS A 114 0.58 3.68 -20.18
CA LYS A 114 0.18 4.57 -21.27
C LYS A 114 -0.44 5.83 -20.72
N GLY A 115 -0.05 6.99 -21.24
CA GLY A 115 -0.65 8.26 -20.84
C GLY A 115 -0.03 9.45 -21.57
N PRO A 116 -0.23 10.68 -21.05
CA PRO A 116 0.39 11.88 -21.59
C PRO A 116 1.91 11.72 -21.73
N GLY A 117 2.42 11.85 -22.96
CA GLY A 117 3.84 11.69 -23.30
C GLY A 117 4.19 10.36 -23.98
N GLY A 118 3.33 9.35 -23.93
CA GLY A 118 3.49 8.11 -24.69
C GLY A 118 3.27 6.82 -23.89
N THR A 119 4.18 5.87 -24.11
CA THR A 119 4.14 4.52 -23.52
C THR A 119 5.49 4.16 -22.96
N TRP A 120 5.49 3.58 -21.77
CA TRP A 120 6.67 3.15 -21.04
C TRP A 120 6.47 1.71 -20.58
N CYS A 121 7.54 0.94 -20.64
CA CYS A 121 7.56 -0.44 -20.22
C CYS A 121 8.78 -0.71 -19.34
N ASN A 122 8.67 -1.64 -18.41
CA ASN A 122 9.77 -2.11 -17.60
C ASN A 122 9.49 -3.53 -17.06
N ASP A 123 10.55 -4.24 -16.69
CA ASP A 123 10.54 -5.63 -16.21
C ASP A 123 11.37 -5.74 -14.92
N ASP A 124 12.65 -5.38 -15.00
CA ASP A 124 13.59 -5.45 -13.87
C ASP A 124 13.97 -4.03 -13.38
N PHE A 125 13.17 -3.44 -12.48
CA PHE A 125 13.51 -2.17 -11.80
C PHE A 125 14.19 -2.39 -10.46
N ASP A 126 13.57 -3.18 -9.58
CA ASP A 126 14.10 -3.57 -8.27
C ASP A 126 14.09 -5.09 -8.16
N GLY A 127 15.25 -5.69 -8.42
CA GLY A 127 15.35 -7.12 -8.63
C GLY A 127 14.49 -7.55 -9.83
N LYS A 128 13.48 -8.38 -9.57
CA LYS A 128 12.51 -8.91 -10.54
C LYS A 128 11.17 -8.20 -10.53
N ASN A 129 11.07 -7.09 -9.82
CA ASN A 129 9.85 -6.29 -9.82
C ASN A 129 10.02 -5.08 -10.74
N ALA A 130 8.99 -4.84 -11.55
CA ALA A 130 8.95 -3.69 -12.43
C ALA A 130 8.71 -2.37 -11.70
N GLY A 131 9.16 -1.29 -12.33
CA GLY A 131 8.96 0.07 -11.84
C GLY A 131 9.36 1.11 -12.86
N ILE A 132 8.78 2.30 -12.73
CA ILE A 132 9.04 3.45 -13.60
C ILE A 132 9.22 4.69 -12.72
N ILE A 133 10.28 5.45 -13.02
CA ILE A 133 10.58 6.74 -12.40
C ILE A 133 10.71 7.80 -13.48
N GLY A 134 10.43 9.05 -13.12
CA GLY A 134 10.70 10.18 -14.01
C GLY A 134 9.87 11.41 -13.68
N GLU A 135 9.84 12.33 -14.64
CA GLU A 135 8.90 13.44 -14.65
C GLU A 135 7.57 13.00 -15.28
N TRP A 136 6.46 13.47 -14.72
CA TRP A 136 5.12 13.11 -15.18
C TRP A 136 4.28 14.34 -15.44
N LEU A 137 3.59 14.35 -16.58
CA LEU A 137 2.70 15.43 -16.97
C LEU A 137 1.32 15.26 -16.33
N PRO A 138 0.53 16.33 -16.17
CA PRO A 138 -0.86 16.20 -15.79
C PRO A 138 -1.64 15.34 -16.80
N GLY A 139 -2.54 14.49 -16.32
CA GLY A 139 -3.46 13.70 -17.13
C GLY A 139 -3.68 12.29 -16.59
N SER A 140 -4.33 11.45 -17.39
CA SER A 140 -4.72 10.09 -17.02
C SER A 140 -3.75 9.06 -17.61
N TYR A 141 -3.26 8.17 -16.75
CA TYR A 141 -2.33 7.10 -17.06
C TYR A 141 -2.99 5.75 -16.80
N GLN A 142 -2.98 4.87 -17.80
CA GLN A 142 -3.41 3.48 -17.67
C GLN A 142 -2.19 2.62 -17.36
N ILE A 143 -2.30 1.78 -16.34
CA ILE A 143 -1.20 0.97 -15.82
C ILE A 143 -1.61 -0.50 -15.89
N TRP A 144 -0.81 -1.30 -16.57
CA TRP A 144 -0.87 -2.76 -16.54
C TRP A 144 0.32 -3.27 -15.75
N VAL A 145 0.06 -4.20 -14.83
CA VAL A 145 1.06 -4.95 -14.08
C VAL A 145 0.97 -6.40 -14.52
N GLY A 146 1.97 -6.84 -15.27
CA GLY A 146 2.04 -8.18 -15.83
C GLY A 146 2.81 -9.16 -14.95
N SER A 147 2.72 -10.42 -15.32
CA SER A 147 3.65 -11.47 -14.88
C SER A 147 4.58 -11.78 -16.04
N TYR A 148 5.86 -12.05 -15.75
CA TYR A 148 6.80 -12.43 -16.80
C TYR A 148 6.38 -13.73 -17.52
N GLU A 149 5.85 -14.69 -16.76
CA GLU A 149 5.37 -15.98 -17.26
C GLU A 149 3.87 -15.93 -17.62
N LYS A 150 3.51 -16.51 -18.76
CA LYS A 150 2.13 -16.58 -19.23
C LYS A 150 1.25 -17.41 -18.30
N GLY A 151 0.07 -16.90 -17.96
CA GLY A 151 -0.92 -17.62 -17.16
C GLY A 151 -0.58 -17.72 -15.67
N LYS A 152 0.47 -17.03 -15.23
CA LYS A 152 0.81 -16.87 -13.82
C LYS A 152 0.17 -15.59 -13.28
N TYR A 153 -0.48 -15.72 -12.14
CA TYR A 153 -1.15 -14.60 -11.47
C TYR A 153 -0.62 -14.46 -10.05
N LEU A 154 -0.12 -13.27 -9.71
CA LEU A 154 0.56 -13.03 -8.44
C LEU A 154 -0.04 -11.80 -7.76
N PRO A 155 -0.30 -11.84 -6.45
CA PRO A 155 -0.72 -10.64 -5.74
C PRO A 155 0.44 -9.66 -5.68
N TYR A 156 0.17 -8.38 -5.92
CA TYR A 156 1.16 -7.33 -5.81
C TYR A 156 0.66 -6.12 -5.02
N THR A 157 1.62 -5.28 -4.60
CA THR A 157 1.39 -3.91 -4.13
C THR A 157 2.11 -2.95 -5.06
N LEU A 158 1.38 -1.98 -5.62
CA LEU A 158 1.94 -0.86 -6.37
C LEU A 158 2.15 0.31 -5.40
N LYS A 159 3.40 0.74 -5.26
CA LYS A 159 3.80 1.90 -4.47
C LYS A 159 3.98 3.10 -5.38
N ILE A 160 3.37 4.22 -5.01
CA ILE A 160 3.44 5.51 -5.69
C ILE A 160 4.05 6.50 -4.72
N THR A 161 5.18 7.11 -5.06
CA THR A 161 5.91 8.03 -4.19
C THR A 161 6.54 9.18 -4.97
N GLU A 162 6.52 10.38 -4.38
CA GLU A 162 7.28 11.54 -4.90
C GLU A 162 8.63 11.72 -4.18
N VAL A 163 9.01 10.78 -3.30
CA VAL A 163 10.32 10.73 -2.64
C VAL A 163 11.33 9.94 -3.48
N LYS A 164 12.48 10.59 -3.73
CA LYS A 164 13.60 10.03 -4.50
C LYS A 164 14.23 8.83 -3.80
#